data_AF-A0A7W5ENB4-F1
#
_entry.id   AF-A0A7W5ENB4-F1
#
_cell.length_a   1.000
_cell.length_b   1.000
_cell.length_c   1.000
_cell.angle_alpha   90.00
_cell.angle_beta   90.00
_cell.angle_gamma   90.00
#
_symmetry.space_group_name_H-M   'P 1'
#
loop_
_entity.id
_entity.type
_entity.pdbx_description
1 polymer ?
#
loop_
_entity_poly.entity_id
_entity_poly.type
_entity_poly.pdbx_seq_one_letter_code
_entity_poly.pdbx_strand_id
1 'polypeptide(L)'
;MKRLVVTLALTFMLAACQGMGTKVSRLSVGMPREEVMDRLGQPDAVRTIIGFEVLSYLNRHRSRFSLSSRDYTVVLKDGKVTQFGPGLVQRDSKTTLVIEEDK
;
A
#
# COMPACT_ATOMS: atom_id res chain seq x y z
N MET A 1 17.69 -12.10 -39.57
CA MET A 1 18.43 -11.79 -38.32
C MET A 1 17.95 -10.53 -37.60
N LYS A 2 17.89 -9.34 -38.24
CA LYS A 2 17.54 -8.06 -37.56
C LYS A 2 16.10 -7.98 -37.02
N ARG A 3 15.12 -8.60 -37.70
CA ARG A 3 13.70 -8.60 -37.29
C ARG A 3 13.43 -9.40 -36.01
N LEU A 4 14.20 -10.48 -35.78
CA LEU A 4 14.08 -11.31 -34.58
C LEU A 4 14.54 -10.58 -33.31
N VAL A 5 15.57 -9.74 -33.43
CA VAL A 5 16.06 -8.93 -32.30
C VAL A 5 15.02 -7.88 -31.89
N VAL A 6 14.33 -7.27 -32.86
CA VAL A 6 13.29 -6.27 -32.60
C VAL A 6 12.06 -6.90 -31.93
N THR A 7 11.63 -8.08 -32.38
CA THR A 7 10.50 -8.78 -31.73
C THR A 7 10.83 -9.24 -30.32
N LEU A 8 12.09 -9.64 -30.06
CA LEU A 8 12.51 -10.08 -28.72
C LEU A 8 12.65 -8.90 -27.75
N ALA A 9 13.10 -7.73 -28.22
CA ALA A 9 13.16 -6.53 -27.39
C ALA A 9 11.77 -6.02 -27.01
N LEU A 10 10.78 -6.16 -27.91
CA LEU A 10 9.41 -5.69 -27.68
C LEU A 10 8.69 -6.52 -26.60
N THR A 11 8.88 -7.84 -26.56
CA THR A 11 8.24 -8.70 -25.53
C THR A 11 8.80 -8.47 -24.14
N PHE A 12 10.09 -8.13 -24.00
CA PHE A 12 10.68 -7.76 -22.70
C PHE A 12 10.13 -6.45 -22.15
N MET A 13 9.76 -5.49 -23.01
CA MET A 13 9.18 -4.22 -22.57
C MET A 13 7.77 -4.38 -21.96
N LEU A 14 6.95 -5.32 -22.45
CA LEU A 14 5.60 -5.53 -21.90
C LEU A 14 5.62 -6.23 -20.53
N ALA A 15 6.64 -7.01 -20.20
CA ALA A 15 6.75 -7.67 -18.90
C ALA A 15 7.13 -6.71 -17.75
N ALA A 16 7.67 -5.53 -18.06
CA ALA A 16 8.08 -4.54 -17.06
C ALA A 16 6.93 -3.72 -16.46
N CYS A 17 5.70 -3.84 -16.99
CA CYS A 17 4.52 -3.11 -16.50
C CYS A 17 3.80 -3.77 -15.31
N GLN A 18 4.24 -4.93 -14.81
CA GLN A 18 3.67 -5.50 -13.59
C GLN A 18 4.25 -4.83 -12.34
N GLY A 19 3.96 -3.53 -12.21
CA GLY A 19 4.30 -2.71 -11.05
C GLY A 19 3.40 -3.04 -9.86
N MET A 20 4.04 -3.29 -8.71
CA MET A 20 3.68 -3.12 -7.28
C MET A 20 2.20 -3.07 -6.76
N GLY A 21 1.17 -3.07 -7.59
CA GLY A 21 -0.25 -2.99 -7.18
C GLY A 21 -0.82 -4.29 -6.60
N THR A 22 -0.08 -5.40 -6.66
CA THR A 22 -0.58 -6.74 -6.31
C THR A 22 -0.39 -7.15 -4.84
N LYS A 23 0.43 -6.43 -4.07
CA LYS A 23 0.67 -6.78 -2.64
C LYS A 23 -0.46 -6.31 -1.72
N VAL A 24 -1.11 -5.23 -2.09
CA VAL A 24 -2.08 -4.52 -1.26
C VAL A 24 -3.50 -5.10 -1.39
N SER A 25 -3.83 -5.72 -2.53
CA SER A 25 -5.11 -6.37 -2.78
C SER A 25 -5.37 -7.63 -1.94
N ARG A 26 -4.47 -7.98 -1.01
CA ARG A 26 -4.55 -9.17 -0.16
C ARG A 26 -4.92 -8.88 1.29
N LEU A 27 -5.20 -7.63 1.66
CA LEU A 27 -5.68 -7.31 3.00
C LEU A 27 -7.21 -7.44 3.06
N SER A 28 -7.71 -7.88 4.20
CA SER A 28 -9.16 -7.96 4.47
C SER A 28 -9.47 -7.33 5.83
N VAL A 29 -10.67 -6.76 5.94
CA VAL A 29 -11.19 -6.26 7.22
C VAL A 29 -11.32 -7.43 8.20
N GLY A 30 -10.94 -7.21 9.46
CA GLY A 30 -10.95 -8.20 10.54
C GLY A 30 -9.65 -8.98 10.71
N MET A 31 -8.67 -8.81 9.82
CA MET A 31 -7.35 -9.45 9.90
C MET A 31 -6.59 -9.00 11.17
N PRO A 32 -5.92 -9.92 11.89
CA PRO A 32 -5.11 -9.55 13.05
C PRO A 32 -3.84 -8.80 12.63
N ARG A 33 -3.33 -7.96 13.53
CA ARG A 33 -2.11 -7.16 13.33
C ARG A 33 -0.91 -7.99 12.85
N GLU A 34 -0.72 -9.18 13.41
CA GLU A 34 0.40 -10.06 13.10
C GLU A 34 0.35 -10.53 11.64
N GLU A 35 -0.84 -10.84 11.14
CA GLU A 35 -1.02 -11.26 9.75
C GLU A 35 -0.84 -10.09 8.77
N VAL A 36 -1.20 -8.86 9.18
CA VAL A 36 -0.87 -7.65 8.42
C VAL A 36 0.64 -7.48 8.30
N MET A 37 1.38 -7.67 9.41
CA MET A 37 2.83 -7.57 9.43
C MET A 37 3.51 -8.68 8.61
N ASP A 38 2.96 -9.89 8.60
CA ASP A 38 3.47 -10.99 7.77
C ASP A 38 3.30 -10.70 6.27
N ARG A 39 2.16 -10.09 5.87
CA ARG A 39 1.86 -9.79 4.46
C ARG A 39 2.53 -8.53 3.94
N LEU A 40 2.56 -7.45 4.73
CA LEU A 40 3.07 -6.14 4.31
C LEU A 40 4.50 -5.87 4.80
N GLY A 41 4.98 -6.64 5.77
CA GLY A 41 6.22 -6.36 6.48
C GLY A 41 6.03 -5.36 7.62
N GLN A 42 7.16 -4.87 8.12
CA GLN A 42 7.18 -3.91 9.23
C GLN A 42 6.72 -2.52 8.76
N PRO A 43 5.80 -1.86 9.48
CA PRO A 43 5.35 -0.52 9.13
C PRO A 43 6.45 0.52 9.38
N ASP A 44 6.48 1.57 8.56
CA ASP A 44 7.41 2.69 8.71
C ASP A 44 7.07 3.55 9.94
N ALA A 45 5.77 3.68 10.24
CA ALA A 45 5.30 4.39 11.41
C ALA A 45 4.05 3.72 12.00
N VAL A 46 3.96 3.78 13.33
CA VAL A 46 2.80 3.34 14.10
C VAL A 46 2.30 4.53 14.92
N ARG A 47 1.02 4.85 14.81
CA ARG A 47 0.38 5.92 15.58
C ARG A 47 -0.87 5.39 16.25
N THR A 48 -1.11 5.76 17.49
CA THR A 48 -2.36 5.43 18.18
C THR A 48 -3.21 6.69 18.30
N ILE A 49 -4.41 6.68 17.72
CA ILE A 49 -5.31 7.82 17.67
C ILE A 49 -6.69 7.35 18.13
N ILE A 50 -7.17 7.85 19.28
CA ILE A 50 -8.54 7.61 19.78
C ILE A 50 -8.84 6.10 19.91
N GLY A 51 -7.87 5.31 20.38
CA GLY A 51 -8.01 3.85 20.53
C GLY A 51 -7.90 3.06 19.22
N PHE A 52 -7.62 3.71 18.10
CA PHE A 52 -7.24 3.05 16.85
C PHE A 52 -5.72 3.05 16.69
N GLU A 53 -5.17 1.96 16.19
CA GLU A 53 -3.78 1.89 15.75
C GLU A 53 -3.71 2.13 14.25
N VAL A 54 -2.82 3.01 13.83
CA VAL A 54 -2.62 3.41 12.44
C VAL A 54 -1.20 2.99 12.05
N LEU A 55 -1.10 2.03 11.14
CA LEU A 55 0.15 1.56 10.55
C LEU A 55 0.33 2.26 9.20
N SER A 56 1.39 3.04 9.08
CA SER A 56 1.74 3.72 7.83
C SER A 56 2.89 3.00 7.14
N TYR A 57 2.68 2.71 5.86
CA TYR A 57 3.65 2.11 4.94
C TYR A 57 3.97 3.15 3.88
N LEU A 58 5.08 3.85 4.08
CA LEU A 58 5.53 4.94 3.24
C LEU A 58 6.37 4.37 2.10
N ASN A 59 6.05 4.75 0.86
CA ASN A 59 6.87 4.31 -0.27
C ASN A 59 8.13 5.18 -0.38
N ARG A 60 9.10 4.94 0.52
CA ARG A 60 10.35 5.71 0.62
C ARG A 60 11.29 5.52 -0.58
N HIS A 61 11.10 4.46 -1.37
CA HIS A 61 11.87 4.22 -2.59
C HIS A 61 11.15 4.82 -3.81
N ARG A 62 11.22 6.15 -3.93
CA ARG A 62 10.90 6.84 -5.19
C ARG A 62 11.96 6.45 -6.23
N SER A 63 11.77 5.32 -6.90
CA SER A 63 12.51 5.06 -8.14
C SER A 63 12.15 6.17 -9.14
N ARG A 64 13.14 6.71 -9.87
CA ARG A 64 12.90 7.72 -10.93
C ARG A 64 11.90 7.25 -12.01
N PHE A 65 11.62 5.95 -12.05
CA PHE A 65 10.68 5.31 -12.97
C PHE A 65 9.34 4.89 -12.32
N SER A 66 9.13 5.20 -11.03
CA SER A 66 7.85 4.95 -10.37
C SER A 66 6.86 6.06 -10.71
N LEU A 67 5.89 5.76 -11.56
CA LEU A 67 4.81 6.68 -11.95
C LEU A 67 3.72 6.85 -10.88
N SER A 68 3.76 6.07 -9.80
CA SER A 68 2.80 6.15 -8.70
C SER A 68 3.44 5.71 -7.38
N SER A 69 3.82 6.68 -6.54
CA SER A 69 4.09 6.43 -5.12
C SER A 69 2.81 6.71 -4.33
N ARG A 70 2.11 5.66 -3.92
CA ARG A 70 0.98 5.79 -2.98
C ARG A 70 1.46 5.33 -1.60
N ASP A 71 1.36 6.23 -0.64
CA ASP A 71 1.50 5.86 0.77
C ASP A 71 0.28 5.03 1.16
N TYR A 72 0.51 3.96 1.91
CA TYR A 72 -0.54 3.05 2.33
C TYR A 72 -0.75 3.14 3.83
N THR A 73 -2.01 3.14 4.24
CA THR A 73 -2.34 3.18 5.65
C THR A 73 -3.29 2.04 6.01
N VAL A 74 -3.02 1.38 7.14
CA VAL A 74 -3.87 0.35 7.73
C VAL A 74 -4.31 0.84 9.10
N VAL A 75 -5.61 0.87 9.33
CA VAL A 75 -6.23 1.27 10.59
C VAL A 75 -6.76 0.02 11.29
N LEU A 76 -6.33 -0.18 12.53
CA LEU A 76 -6.72 -1.27 13.39
C LEU A 76 -7.48 -0.74 14.60
N LYS A 77 -8.40 -1.55 15.09
CA LYS A 77 -9.08 -1.36 16.37
C LYS A 77 -9.07 -2.68 17.11
N ASP A 78 -8.71 -2.66 18.39
CA ASP A 78 -8.63 -3.87 19.22
C ASP A 78 -7.76 -4.98 18.57
N GLY A 79 -6.66 -4.59 17.90
CA GLY A 79 -5.73 -5.48 17.22
C GLY A 79 -6.22 -6.05 15.87
N LYS A 80 -7.37 -5.60 15.36
CA LYS A 80 -7.95 -6.07 14.09
C LYS A 80 -8.09 -4.95 13.06
N VAL A 81 -7.85 -5.25 11.80
CA VAL A 81 -8.02 -4.29 10.69
C VAL A 81 -9.48 -3.84 10.60
N THR A 82 -9.71 -2.54 10.63
CA THR A 82 -11.01 -1.91 10.43
C THR A 82 -11.10 -1.25 9.05
N GLN A 83 -10.03 -0.59 8.62
CA GLN A 83 -9.93 0.08 7.33
C GLN A 83 -8.51 -0.02 6.81
N PHE A 84 -8.35 -0.09 5.50
CA PHE A 84 -7.04 -0.07 4.84
C PHE A 84 -7.19 0.54 3.46
N GLY A 85 -6.22 1.33 3.02
CA GLY A 85 -6.33 2.08 1.78
C GLY A 85 -5.09 2.93 1.48
N PRO A 86 -4.92 3.36 0.22
CA PRO A 86 -3.93 4.36 -0.11
C PRO A 86 -4.38 5.73 0.40
N GLY A 87 -3.44 6.55 0.85
CA GLY A 87 -3.74 7.89 1.36
C GLY A 87 -3.41 8.08 2.84
N LEU A 88 -3.64 9.30 3.30
CA LEU A 88 -3.37 9.71 4.67
C LEU A 88 -4.64 9.52 5.51
N VAL A 89 -4.46 9.07 6.75
CA VAL A 89 -5.56 9.04 7.71
C VAL A 89 -5.86 10.47 8.15
N GLN A 90 -7.04 10.95 7.76
CA GLN A 90 -7.60 12.20 8.25
C GLN A 90 -8.59 11.90 9.38
N ARG A 91 -8.59 12.78 10.37
CA ARG A 91 -9.59 12.75 11.44
C ARG A 91 -10.82 13.49 10.94
N ASP A 92 -11.81 12.76 10.46
CA ASP A 92 -13.08 13.33 10.00
C ASP A 92 -13.94 13.83 11.18
N SER A 93 -13.87 13.17 12.34
CA SER A 93 -14.68 13.56 13.52
C SER A 93 -14.03 13.22 14.87
N LYS A 94 -14.71 13.50 15.99
CA LYS A 94 -14.21 13.16 17.33
C LYS A 94 -13.98 11.65 17.53
N THR A 95 -14.63 10.78 16.74
CA THR A 95 -14.70 9.33 16.98
C THR A 95 -14.37 8.47 15.74
N THR A 96 -14.21 9.07 14.56
CA THR A 96 -14.00 8.33 13.30
C THR A 96 -12.69 8.73 12.62
N LEU A 97 -12.00 7.73 12.04
CA LEU A 97 -10.86 7.90 11.16
C LEU A 97 -11.25 7.45 9.76
N VAL A 98 -10.89 8.24 8.75
CA VAL A 98 -11.14 7.90 7.33
C VAL A 98 -9.84 8.09 6.57
N ILE A 99 -9.53 7.17 5.67
CA ILE A 99 -8.42 7.31 4.74
C ILE A 99 -8.93 8.11 3.54
N GLU A 100 -8.35 9.28 3.29
CA GLU A 100 -8.69 10.12 2.15
C GLU A 100 -7.58 9.98 1.09
N GLU A 101 -7.99 9.76 -0.16
CA GLU A 101 -7.06 9.72 -1.30
C GLU A 101 -6.72 11.16 -1.72
N ASP A 102 -5.43 11.50 -1.74
CA ASP A 102 -4.94 12.76 -2.30
C ASP A 102 -5.24 12.77 -3.82
N LYS A 103 -6.07 13.72 -4.26
CA LYS A 103 -6.66 13.78 -5.60
C LYS A 103 -5.75 14.46 -6.62
#